data_AF-A0A932KE85-F1
#
_entry.id   AF-A0A932KE85-F1
#
_cell.length_a   1.000
_cell.length_b   1.000
_cell.length_c   1.000
_cell.angle_alpha   90.00
_cell.angle_beta   90.00
_cell.angle_gamma   90.00
#
_symmetry.space_group_name_H-M   'P 1'
#
loop_
_entity.id
_entity.type
_entity.pdbx_description
1 polymer ?
#
loop_
_entity_poly.entity_id
_entity_poly.type
_entity_poly.pdbx_seq_one_letter_code
_entity_poly.pdbx_strand_id
1 'polypeptide(L)'
;MTKANRYDTVVLLEPIGVFQKGEQGAVVEVYTTPYEAYDIEIVTDEGKTKGLVEGVRPEQIQVPGRVRFTSIRLEGDGACAAVRFSDGTEVVVSAEELYARKS
;
A
#
# COMPACT_ATOMS: atom_id res chain seq x y z
N MET A 1 -5.72 4.36 -20.51
CA MET A 1 -5.33 4.73 -19.14
C MET A 1 -4.85 3.45 -18.50
N THR A 2 -3.65 3.40 -17.93
CA THR A 2 -3.10 2.18 -17.32
C THR A 2 -3.76 1.93 -15.96
N LYS A 3 -3.83 0.66 -15.54
CA LYS A 3 -4.39 0.27 -14.25
C LYS A 3 -3.59 0.83 -13.06
N ALA A 4 -2.27 0.88 -13.18
CA ALA A 4 -1.36 1.43 -12.19
C ALA A 4 -0.39 2.43 -12.85
N ASN A 5 0.19 3.32 -12.04
CA ASN A 5 1.28 4.21 -12.46
C ASN A 5 2.57 3.79 -11.78
N ARG A 6 3.70 4.30 -12.29
CA ARG A 6 4.99 4.18 -11.61
C ARG A 6 4.86 4.71 -10.17
N TYR A 7 5.46 3.98 -9.23
CA TYR A 7 5.42 4.21 -7.78
C TYR A 7 4.09 3.95 -7.09
N ASP A 8 3.04 3.51 -7.79
CA ASP A 8 1.87 2.99 -7.10
C ASP A 8 2.23 1.68 -6.40
N THR A 9 1.72 1.52 -5.18
CA THR A 9 1.75 0.25 -4.46
C THR A 9 0.73 -0.68 -5.08
N VAL A 10 1.11 -1.95 -5.27
CA VAL A 10 0.25 -3.00 -5.82
C VAL A 10 0.34 -4.26 -4.98
N VAL A 11 -0.71 -5.06 -5.03
CA VAL A 11 -0.82 -6.36 -4.38
C VAL A 11 -0.94 -7.42 -5.47
N LEU A 12 -0.15 -8.50 -5.38
CA LEU A 12 -0.28 -9.65 -6.29
C LEU A 12 -1.57 -10.42 -6.02
N LEU A 13 -2.37 -10.67 -7.07
CA LEU A 13 -3.64 -11.41 -6.97
C LEU A 13 -3.47 -12.93 -7.13
N GLU A 14 -2.31 -13.36 -7.58
CA GLU A 14 -1.90 -14.76 -7.73
C GLU A 14 -0.38 -14.90 -7.52
N PRO A 15 0.15 -16.11 -7.29
CA PRO A 15 1.60 -16.33 -7.22
C PRO A 15 2.27 -16.08 -8.57
N ILE A 16 3.43 -15.39 -8.57
CA ILE A 16 4.23 -15.15 -9.77
C ILE A 16 5.69 -15.47 -9.45
N GLY A 17 6.24 -16.51 -10.10
CA GLY A 17 7.58 -17.02 -9.79
C GLY A 17 7.68 -17.51 -8.34
N VAL A 18 8.58 -16.91 -7.55
CA VAL A 18 8.77 -17.23 -6.13
C VAL A 18 7.83 -16.43 -5.21
N PHE A 19 7.18 -15.40 -5.73
CA PHE A 19 6.37 -14.48 -4.94
C PHE A 19 4.94 -14.98 -4.79
N GLN A 20 4.40 -14.82 -3.60
CA GLN A 20 3.11 -15.37 -3.22
C GLN A 20 1.99 -14.37 -3.50
N LYS A 21 0.77 -14.90 -3.64
CA LYS A 21 -0.44 -14.06 -3.65
C LYS A 21 -0.51 -13.23 -2.37
N GLY A 22 -0.90 -11.97 -2.50
CA GLY A 22 -1.04 -11.03 -1.40
C GLY A 22 0.23 -10.25 -1.08
N GLU A 23 1.37 -10.60 -1.67
CA GLU A 23 2.59 -9.80 -1.50
C GLU A 23 2.46 -8.43 -2.14
N GLN A 24 3.07 -7.44 -1.48
CA GLN A 24 3.05 -6.05 -1.88
C GLN A 24 4.34 -5.67 -2.59
N GLY A 25 4.20 -4.79 -3.58
CA GLY A 25 5.33 -4.20 -4.28
C GLY A 25 5.04 -2.82 -4.79
N ALA A 26 6.08 -2.16 -5.30
CA ALA A 26 5.99 -0.89 -5.98
C ALA A 26 6.18 -1.09 -7.48
N VAL A 27 5.34 -0.45 -8.29
CA VAL A 27 5.53 -0.43 -9.75
C VAL A 27 6.77 0.39 -10.08
N VAL A 28 7.77 -0.23 -10.70
CA VAL A 28 9.03 0.44 -11.08
C VAL A 28 9.08 0.81 -12.55
N GLU A 29 8.36 0.08 -13.41
CA GLU A 29 8.26 0.35 -14.85
C GLU A 29 6.84 0.02 -15.37
N VAL A 30 6.39 0.77 -16.38
CA VAL A 30 5.05 0.62 -16.99
C VAL A 30 5.20 0.51 -18.51
N TYR A 31 4.87 -0.64 -19.06
CA TYR A 31 4.84 -0.88 -20.50
C TYR A 31 3.43 -0.69 -21.02
N THR A 32 3.31 -0.09 -22.20
CA THR A 32 2.01 0.12 -22.88
C THR A 32 1.98 -0.45 -24.30
N THR A 33 3.12 -0.91 -24.81
CA THR A 33 3.26 -1.46 -26.17
C THR A 33 4.06 -2.77 -26.12
N PRO A 34 3.60 -3.87 -26.72
CA PRO A 34 2.32 -4.03 -27.44
C PRO A 34 1.09 -4.14 -26.53
N TYR A 35 1.29 -4.49 -25.26
CA TYR A 35 0.23 -4.62 -24.25
C TYR A 35 0.66 -3.95 -22.95
N GLU A 36 -0.33 -3.64 -22.11
CA GLU A 36 -0.09 -3.11 -20.77
C GLU A 36 0.59 -4.18 -19.90
N ALA A 37 1.73 -3.85 -19.29
CA ALA A 37 2.44 -4.71 -18.37
C ALA A 37 3.29 -3.88 -17.38
N TYR A 38 3.72 -4.52 -16.30
CA TYR A 38 4.39 -3.86 -15.19
C TYR A 38 5.61 -4.65 -14.73
N ASP A 39 6.68 -3.93 -14.43
CA ASP A 39 7.73 -4.47 -13.56
C ASP A 39 7.49 -3.96 -12.14
N ILE A 40 7.54 -4.87 -11.18
CA ILE A 40 7.15 -4.63 -9.78
C ILE A 40 8.30 -5.07 -8.87
N GLU A 41 8.80 -4.14 -8.07
CA GLU A 41 9.73 -4.45 -6.99
C GLU A 41 8.93 -4.91 -5.76
N ILE A 42 9.08 -6.17 -5.38
CA ILE A 42 8.45 -6.73 -4.19
C ILE A 42 9.29 -6.37 -2.98
N VAL A 43 8.65 -5.86 -1.92
CA VAL A 43 9.32 -5.38 -0.70
C VAL A 43 8.83 -6.12 0.53
N THR A 44 9.66 -6.16 1.57
CA THR A 44 9.25 -6.59 2.92
C THR A 44 8.45 -5.48 3.60
N ASP A 45 7.79 -5.81 4.72
CA ASP A 45 7.12 -4.83 5.58
C ASP A 45 8.08 -3.76 6.13
N GLU A 46 9.38 -4.04 6.15
CA GLU A 46 10.45 -3.10 6.52
C GLU A 46 10.91 -2.21 5.36
N GLY A 47 10.33 -2.37 4.16
CA GLY A 47 10.70 -1.64 2.95
C GLY A 47 11.97 -2.14 2.27
N LYS A 48 12.45 -3.35 2.58
CA LYS A 48 13.61 -3.95 1.91
C LYS A 48 13.17 -4.71 0.66
N THR A 49 13.90 -4.55 -0.44
CA THR A 49 13.66 -5.30 -1.67
C THR A 49 13.82 -6.80 -1.45
N LYS A 50 12.78 -7.57 -1.77
CA LYS A 50 12.80 -9.03 -1.88
C LYS A 50 13.21 -9.48 -3.28
N GLY A 51 12.83 -8.73 -4.30
CA GLY A 51 13.22 -8.95 -5.69
C GLY A 51 12.29 -8.26 -6.68
N LEU A 52 12.48 -8.56 -7.97
CA LEU A 52 11.74 -7.97 -9.08
C LEU A 52 10.84 -9.03 -9.73
N VAL A 53 9.61 -8.65 -10.06
CA VAL A 53 8.71 -9.41 -10.94
C VAL A 53 8.51 -8.62 -12.20
N GLU A 54 8.82 -9.23 -13.34
CA GLU A 54 8.78 -8.56 -14.64
C GLU A 54 7.55 -8.97 -15.46
N GLY A 55 7.04 -8.06 -16.28
CA GLY A 55 5.99 -8.36 -17.26
C GLY A 55 4.64 -8.76 -16.65
N VAL A 56 4.31 -8.24 -15.47
CA VAL A 56 3.06 -8.53 -14.76
C VAL A 56 1.88 -7.88 -15.49
N ARG A 57 0.82 -8.65 -15.76
CA ARG A 57 -0.37 -8.16 -16.46
C ARG A 57 -1.33 -7.44 -15.52
N PRO A 58 -2.19 -6.53 -16.03
CA PRO A 58 -3.11 -5.76 -15.20
C PRO A 58 -4.03 -6.62 -14.34
N GLU A 59 -4.47 -7.78 -14.81
CA GLU A 59 -5.42 -8.65 -14.10
C GLU A 59 -4.77 -9.39 -12.92
N GLN A 60 -3.44 -9.44 -12.89
CA GLN A 60 -2.65 -10.13 -11.86
C GLN A 60 -2.37 -9.25 -10.64
N ILE A 61 -2.77 -7.97 -10.68
CA ILE A 61 -2.51 -7.00 -9.62
C ILE A 61 -3.77 -6.28 -9.15
N GLN A 62 -3.74 -5.84 -7.90
CA GLN A 62 -4.68 -4.87 -7.36
C GLN A 62 -3.92 -3.61 -6.96
N VAL A 63 -4.44 -2.45 -7.33
CA VAL A 63 -4.00 -1.16 -6.78
C VAL A 63 -4.88 -0.87 -5.56
N PRO A 64 -4.35 -0.92 -4.32
CA PRO A 64 -5.11 -0.55 -3.14
C PRO A 64 -5.61 0.89 -3.28
N GLY A 65 -6.82 1.17 -2.82
CA GLY A 65 -7.32 2.54 -2.79
C GLY A 65 -6.39 3.42 -1.95
N ARG A 66 -6.10 4.64 -2.44
CA ARG A 66 -5.37 5.63 -1.63
C ARG A 66 -6.29 6.08 -0.49
N VAL A 67 -6.11 5.50 0.69
CA VAL A 67 -6.74 6.01 1.90
C VAL A 67 -5.94 7.22 2.39
N ARG A 68 -6.63 8.35 2.59
CA ARG A 68 -6.05 9.58 3.13
C ARG A 68 -6.75 9.94 4.42
N PHE A 69 -6.04 10.65 5.30
CA PHE A 69 -6.70 11.29 6.43
C PHE A 69 -7.60 12.43 5.93
N THR A 70 -8.85 12.46 6.39
CA THR A 70 -9.80 13.54 6.09
C THR A 70 -9.87 14.54 7.23
N SER A 71 -9.71 14.09 8.48
CA SER A 71 -9.60 14.98 9.64
C SER A 71 -8.88 14.31 10.80
N ILE A 72 -8.15 15.10 11.58
CA ILE A 72 -7.60 14.71 12.88
C ILE A 72 -8.18 15.69 13.90
N ARG A 73 -8.80 15.18 14.96
CA ARG A 73 -9.39 15.99 16.03
C ARG A 73 -8.87 15.49 17.37
N LEU A 74 -8.38 16.41 18.19
CA LEU A 74 -8.03 16.11 19.58
C LEU A 74 -9.32 15.96 20.39
N GLU A 75 -9.35 14.96 21.27
CA GLU A 75 -10.47 14.71 22.18
C GLU A 75 -10.09 14.98 23.63
N GLY A 76 -11.05 15.47 24.42
CA GLY A 76 -10.87 15.70 25.85
C GLY A 76 -9.77 16.71 26.17
N ASP A 77 -8.84 16.31 27.03
CA ASP A 77 -7.65 17.05 27.45
C ASP A 77 -6.47 16.96 26.47
N GLY A 78 -6.67 16.30 25.32
CA GLY A 78 -5.62 16.04 24.33
C GLY A 78 -4.92 14.69 24.50
N ALA A 79 -5.35 13.82 25.42
CA ALA A 79 -4.82 12.47 25.57
C ALA A 79 -5.14 11.55 24.37
N CYS A 80 -6.21 11.85 23.63
CA CYS A 80 -6.65 11.07 22.47
C CYS A 80 -6.84 11.95 21.23
N ALA A 81 -6.74 11.32 20.05
CA ALA A 81 -7.14 11.92 18.79
C ALA A 81 -8.04 10.98 17.98
N ALA A 82 -9.17 11.50 17.50
CA ALA A 82 -9.98 10.85 16.49
C ALA A 82 -9.43 11.17 15.10
N VAL A 83 -9.04 10.13 14.37
CA VAL A 83 -8.52 10.20 13.01
C VAL A 83 -9.54 9.60 12.06
N ARG A 84 -10.08 10.42 11.14
CA ARG A 84 -10.95 9.96 10.07
C ARG A 84 -10.17 9.77 8.79
N PHE A 85 -10.57 8.75 8.05
CA PHE A 85 -10.00 8.38 6.77
C PHE A 85 -11.00 8.63 5.63
N SER A 86 -10.50 8.66 4.40
CA SER A 86 -11.30 8.94 3.20
C SER A 86 -12.22 7.79 2.80
N ASP A 87 -12.00 6.59 3.36
CA ASP A 87 -12.87 5.43 3.20
C ASP A 87 -14.03 5.41 4.21
N GLY A 88 -14.14 6.44 5.06
CA GLY A 88 -15.17 6.56 6.08
C GLY A 88 -14.82 5.86 7.41
N THR A 89 -13.68 5.18 7.49
CA THR A 89 -13.22 4.63 8.77
C THR A 89 -12.78 5.74 9.72
N GLU A 90 -12.96 5.51 11.02
CA GLU A 90 -12.51 6.37 12.10
C GLU A 90 -11.75 5.53 13.11
N VAL A 91 -10.58 6.00 13.54
CA VAL A 91 -9.77 5.37 14.57
C VAL A 91 -9.50 6.39 15.66
N VAL A 92 -9.71 5.99 16.91
CA VAL A 92 -9.29 6.77 18.08
C VAL A 92 -7.93 6.25 18.52
N VAL A 93 -6.94 7.15 18.58
CA VAL A 93 -5.59 6.83 19.05
C VAL A 93 -5.31 7.53 20.36
N SER A 94 -4.75 6.81 21.34
CA SER A 94 -4.31 7.38 22.62
C SER A 94 -2.79 7.61 22.61
N ALA A 95 -2.36 8.71 23.22
CA ALA A 95 -0.94 9.03 23.34
C ALA A 95 -0.17 7.94 24.13
N GLU A 96 -0.76 7.42 25.21
CA GLU A 96 -0.16 6.39 26.06
C GLU A 96 0.12 5.09 25.30
N GLU A 97 -0.82 4.59 24.49
CA GLU A 97 -0.62 3.37 23.70
C GLU A 97 0.45 3.55 22.62
N LEU A 98 0.53 4.74 22.01
CA LEU A 98 1.54 5.06 21.00
C LEU A 98 2.96 5.09 21.60
N TYR A 99 3.11 5.61 22.82
CA TYR A 99 4.40 5.61 23.51
C TYR A 99 4.80 4.22 24.01
N ALA A 100 3.84 3.42 24.52
CA ALA A 100 4.10 2.06 25.00
C ALA A 100 4.53 1.08 23.88
N ARG A 101 4.14 1.33 22.62
CA ARG A 101 4.58 0.52 21.46
C ARG A 101 6.01 0.81 20.99
N LYS A 102 6.63 1.90 21.47
CA LYS A 102 8.00 2.31 21.07
C LYS A 102 9.09 1.85 22.05
N SER A 103 8.71 1.24 23.17
CA SER A 103 9.59 0.67 24.21
C SER A 103 9.65 -0.84 24.13
#